data_AF-A0A949UPL6-F1
#
_entry.id   AF-A0A949UPL6-F1
#
_cell.length_a   1.000
_cell.length_b   1.000
_cell.length_c   1.000
_cell.angle_alpha   90.00
_cell.angle_beta   90.00
_cell.angle_gamma   90.00
#
_symmetry.space_group_name_H-M   'P 1'
#
loop_
_entity.id
_entity.type
_entity.pdbx_description
1 polymer ?
#
loop_
_entity_poly.entity_id
_entity_poly.type
_entity_poly.pdbx_seq_one_letter_code
_entity_poly.pdbx_strand_id
1 'polypeptide(L)'
;DFNQWGKGSVPSPIYDDNYNVGINISIPLIDQNLKNINRQSAIIQQDQLNINKQNIELNIEKNINDAVLSMVNQISNIELSRISEETAKESLDLTQTSYTNGAVTITQLIDAQRNYLQSQLSKANATYNYLIASIQLERYLGHYFLLKTDAENEAFIERFNTFLLNRN
;
A
#
# COMPACT_ATOMS: atom_id res chain seq x y z
N ASP A 1 49.78 -34.94 68.29
CA ASP A 1 50.91 -35.87 68.05
C ASP A 1 50.70 -36.55 66.71
N PHE A 2 51.41 -36.32 65.60
CA PHE A 2 52.70 -35.69 65.30
C PHE A 2 52.60 -35.02 63.92
N ASN A 3 53.08 -33.78 63.81
CA ASN A 3 53.22 -33.05 62.55
C ASN A 3 54.70 -33.14 62.14
N GLN A 4 55.02 -33.84 61.04
CA GLN A 4 56.38 -33.93 60.51
C GLN A 4 56.53 -32.95 59.34
N TRP A 5 56.84 -31.70 59.66
CA TRP A 5 57.39 -30.74 58.69
C TRP A 5 58.83 -30.47 59.10
N GLY A 6 59.78 -31.12 58.43
CA GLY A 6 61.18 -30.76 58.49
C GLY A 6 61.37 -29.39 57.84
N LYS A 7 61.97 -28.45 58.59
CA LYS A 7 62.44 -27.15 58.06
C LYS A 7 63.42 -27.40 56.90
N GLY A 8 63.08 -26.98 55.68
CA GLY A 8 64.03 -27.01 54.56
C GLY A 8 63.48 -26.82 53.15
N SER A 9 62.17 -26.89 52.90
CA SER A 9 61.61 -26.67 51.55
C SER A 9 61.07 -25.25 51.41
N VAL A 10 61.83 -24.38 50.73
CA VAL A 10 61.24 -23.22 50.07
C VAL A 10 60.55 -23.72 48.80
N PRO A 11 59.22 -23.57 48.62
CA PRO A 11 58.61 -23.89 47.35
C PRO A 11 59.07 -22.85 46.33
N SER A 12 59.67 -23.28 45.22
CA SER A 12 59.95 -22.39 44.09
C SER A 12 58.63 -21.77 43.60
N PRO A 13 58.59 -20.46 43.26
CA PRO A 13 57.40 -19.85 42.70
C PRO A 13 57.14 -20.47 41.32
N ILE A 14 56.00 -21.15 41.17
CA ILE A 14 55.53 -21.61 39.87
C ILE A 14 54.91 -20.40 39.19
N TYR A 15 55.62 -19.82 38.23
CA TYR A 15 55.03 -18.90 37.26
C TYR A 15 54.29 -19.73 36.21
N ASP A 16 52.98 -19.82 36.33
CA ASP A 16 52.11 -20.45 35.33
C ASP A 16 51.64 -19.38 34.34
N ASP A 17 52.56 -18.97 33.45
CA ASP A 17 52.27 -18.02 32.37
C ASP A 17 52.02 -18.82 31.07
N ASN A 18 50.87 -19.48 31.02
CA ASN A 18 50.48 -20.31 29.89
C ASN A 18 49.38 -19.63 29.06
N TYR A 19 49.77 -19.13 27.88
CA TYR A 19 48.84 -18.67 26.85
C TYR A 19 48.56 -19.82 25.87
N ASN A 20 47.31 -20.25 25.79
CA ASN A 20 46.88 -21.20 24.77
C ASN A 20 46.16 -20.48 23.63
N VAL A 21 46.41 -20.93 22.40
CA VAL A 21 45.63 -20.58 21.23
C VAL A 21 45.34 -21.89 20.51
N GLY A 22 44.06 -22.20 20.32
CA GLY A 22 43.61 -23.41 19.66
C GLY A 22 42.80 -23.07 18.41
N ILE A 23 43.07 -23.78 17.31
CA ILE A 23 42.24 -23.73 16.11
C ILE A 23 41.43 -25.02 16.05
N ASN A 24 40.10 -24.92 16.02
CA ASN A 24 39.20 -26.05 15.84
C ASN A 24 38.69 -26.08 14.39
N ILE A 25 38.88 -27.21 13.70
CA ILE A 25 38.37 -27.45 12.35
C ILE A 25 37.47 -28.69 12.42
N SER A 26 36.22 -28.55 12.02
CA SER A 26 35.24 -29.64 11.94
C SER A 26 34.86 -29.89 10.48
N ILE A 27 35.06 -31.13 10.01
CA ILE A 27 34.68 -31.59 8.68
C ILE A 27 33.75 -32.81 8.86
N PRO A 28 32.44 -32.70 8.57
CA PRO A 28 31.53 -33.83 8.68
C PRO A 28 31.81 -34.85 7.56
N LEU A 29 31.97 -36.12 7.93
CA LEU A 29 32.33 -37.20 7.00
C LEU A 29 31.12 -37.91 6.36
N ILE A 30 29.96 -37.96 7.03
CA ILE A 30 28.72 -38.60 6.54
C ILE A 30 27.52 -37.81 7.05
N ASP A 31 26.70 -37.28 6.15
CA ASP A 31 25.55 -36.42 6.44
C ASP A 31 24.22 -36.96 5.85
N GLN A 32 24.17 -38.24 5.48
CA GLN A 32 22.97 -38.91 4.93
C GLN A 32 22.25 -38.11 3.83
N ASN A 33 23.00 -37.42 2.95
CA ASN A 33 22.46 -36.59 1.86
C ASN A 33 21.69 -35.33 2.33
N LEU A 34 21.70 -35.00 3.63
CA LEU A 34 20.98 -33.85 4.20
C LEU A 34 21.42 -32.52 3.58
N LYS A 35 22.71 -32.36 3.26
CA LYS A 35 23.21 -31.17 2.57
C LYS A 35 22.56 -30.97 1.19
N ASN A 36 22.36 -32.04 0.44
CA ASN A 36 21.68 -31.97 -0.86
C ASN A 36 20.19 -31.69 -0.69
N ILE A 37 19.52 -32.32 0.28
CA ILE A 37 18.11 -32.04 0.60
C ILE A 37 17.92 -30.57 0.98
N ASN A 38 18.73 -30.06 1.92
CA ASN A 38 18.69 -28.66 2.33
C ASN A 38 18.95 -27.71 1.16
N ARG A 39 19.87 -28.05 0.26
CA ARG A 39 20.10 -27.30 -0.98
C ARG A 39 18.87 -27.32 -1.89
N GLN A 40 18.24 -28.46 -2.11
CA GLN A 40 17.02 -28.57 -2.92
C GLN A 40 15.87 -27.79 -2.29
N SER A 41 15.67 -27.88 -0.98
CA SER A 41 14.68 -27.09 -0.25
C SER A 41 14.92 -25.59 -0.37
N ALA A 42 16.17 -25.14 -0.28
CA ALA A 42 16.52 -23.73 -0.48
C ALA A 42 16.24 -23.25 -1.92
N ILE A 43 16.49 -24.09 -2.93
CA ILE A 43 16.16 -23.79 -4.33
C ILE A 43 14.64 -23.69 -4.51
N ILE A 44 13.87 -24.65 -3.99
CA ILE A 44 12.39 -24.60 -4.06
C ILE A 44 11.86 -23.35 -3.36
N GLN A 45 12.43 -22.97 -2.21
CA GLN A 45 12.05 -21.76 -1.50
C GLN A 45 12.37 -20.49 -2.30
N GLN A 46 13.52 -20.44 -2.98
CA GLN A 46 13.87 -19.36 -3.89
C GLN A 46 12.89 -19.27 -5.06
N ASP A 47 12.55 -20.40 -5.68
CA ASP A 47 11.59 -20.45 -6.80
C ASP A 47 10.21 -19.96 -6.35
N GLN A 48 9.76 -20.37 -5.16
CA GLN A 48 8.52 -19.88 -4.58
C GLN A 48 8.54 -18.36 -4.34
N LEU A 49 9.65 -17.81 -3.85
CA LEU A 49 9.81 -16.36 -3.67
C LEU A 49 9.79 -15.62 -5.02
N ASN A 50 10.39 -16.18 -6.06
CA ASN A 50 10.36 -15.62 -7.41
C ASN A 50 8.94 -15.60 -7.99
N ILE A 51 8.19 -16.70 -7.85
CA ILE A 51 6.78 -16.78 -8.27
C ILE A 51 5.93 -15.77 -7.47
N ASN A 52 6.14 -15.68 -6.16
CA ASN A 52 5.42 -14.73 -5.31
C ASN A 52 5.70 -13.28 -5.73
N LYS A 53 6.96 -12.96 -6.07
CA LYS A 53 7.34 -11.64 -6.59
C LYS A 53 6.61 -11.33 -7.90
N GLN A 54 6.62 -12.24 -8.87
CA GLN A 54 5.92 -12.08 -10.15
C GLN A 54 4.41 -11.88 -9.95
N ASN A 55 3.80 -12.66 -9.05
CA ASN A 55 2.39 -12.50 -8.71
C ASN A 55 2.10 -11.14 -8.06
N ILE A 56 2.99 -10.64 -7.20
CA ILE A 56 2.85 -9.30 -6.62
C ILE A 56 2.94 -8.23 -7.71
N GLU A 57 3.90 -8.33 -8.63
CA GLU A 57 4.06 -7.40 -9.75
C GLU A 57 2.80 -7.34 -10.62
N LEU A 58 2.27 -8.50 -11.03
CA LEU A 58 1.02 -8.61 -11.80
C LEU A 58 -0.18 -8.05 -11.04
N ASN A 59 -0.26 -8.28 -9.73
CA ASN A 59 -1.34 -7.73 -8.91
C ASN A 59 -1.26 -6.20 -8.80
N ILE A 60 -0.06 -5.64 -8.69
CA ILE A 60 0.13 -4.18 -8.69
C ILE A 60 -0.33 -3.60 -10.03
N GLU A 61 0.10 -4.18 -11.15
CA GLU A 61 -0.31 -3.74 -12.49
C GLU A 61 -1.84 -3.79 -12.66
N LYS A 62 -2.46 -4.90 -12.26
CA LYS A 62 -3.93 -5.03 -12.28
C LYS A 62 -4.60 -3.96 -11.42
N ASN A 63 -4.15 -3.78 -10.18
CA ASN A 63 -4.73 -2.83 -9.24
C ASN A 63 -4.64 -1.38 -9.76
N ILE A 64 -3.54 -1.02 -10.42
CA ILE A 64 -3.38 0.29 -11.07
C ILE A 64 -4.41 0.44 -12.20
N ASN A 65 -4.52 -0.55 -13.10
CA ASN A 65 -5.48 -0.51 -14.20
C ASN A 65 -6.94 -0.39 -13.71
N ASP A 66 -7.31 -1.19 -12.70
CA ASP A 66 -8.64 -1.16 -12.09
C ASP A 66 -8.92 0.20 -11.42
N ALA A 67 -7.92 0.78 -10.75
CA ALA A 67 -8.05 2.10 -10.12
C ALA A 67 -8.18 3.24 -11.13
N VAL A 68 -7.42 3.21 -12.22
CA VAL A 68 -7.54 4.17 -13.33
C VAL A 68 -8.94 4.11 -13.93
N LEU A 69 -9.42 2.91 -14.25
CA LEU A 69 -10.77 2.72 -14.80
C LEU A 69 -11.85 3.23 -13.84
N SER A 70 -11.71 2.91 -12.53
CA SER A 70 -12.61 3.40 -11.50
C SER A 70 -12.62 4.93 -11.43
N MET A 71 -11.46 5.58 -11.44
CA MET A 71 -11.35 7.04 -11.42
C MET A 71 -12.02 7.68 -12.65
N VAL A 72 -11.77 7.14 -13.84
CA VAL A 72 -12.41 7.60 -15.09
C VAL A 72 -13.93 7.46 -15.01
N ASN A 73 -14.43 6.36 -14.48
CA ASN A 73 -15.87 6.17 -14.27
C ASN A 73 -16.45 7.21 -13.29
N GLN A 74 -15.71 7.59 -12.23
CA GLN A 74 -16.18 8.63 -11.31
C GLN A 74 -16.23 10.02 -11.95
N ILE A 75 -15.33 10.34 -12.89
CA ILE A 75 -15.40 11.58 -13.67
C ILE A 75 -16.74 11.63 -14.44
N SER A 76 -17.10 10.53 -15.12
CA SER A 76 -18.39 10.43 -15.81
C SER A 76 -19.58 10.54 -14.85
N ASN A 77 -19.50 9.92 -13.66
CA ASN A 77 -20.57 10.01 -12.65
C ASN A 77 -20.77 11.42 -12.11
N ILE A 78 -19.72 12.22 -11.98
CA ILE A 78 -19.83 13.64 -11.59
C ILE A 78 -20.67 14.38 -12.63
N GLU A 79 -20.37 14.21 -13.91
CA GLU A 79 -21.09 14.91 -14.98
C GLU A 79 -22.55 14.46 -15.08
N LEU A 80 -22.80 13.15 -14.99
CA LEU A 80 -24.18 12.61 -14.95
C LEU A 80 -24.96 13.15 -13.75
N SER A 81 -24.34 13.23 -12.58
CA SER A 81 -24.98 13.76 -11.37
C SER A 81 -25.24 15.26 -11.47
N ARG A 82 -24.36 16.02 -12.15
CA ARG A 82 -24.55 17.43 -12.45
C ARG A 82 -25.77 17.65 -13.36
N ILE A 83 -25.88 16.88 -14.44
CA ILE A 83 -27.03 16.94 -15.35
C ILE A 83 -28.32 16.54 -14.60
N SER A 84 -28.28 15.49 -13.78
CA SER A 84 -29.44 15.07 -12.98
C SER A 84 -29.90 16.15 -11.98
N GLU A 85 -28.97 16.85 -11.33
CA GLU A 85 -29.29 17.99 -10.46
C GLU A 85 -29.98 19.12 -11.25
N GLU A 86 -29.44 19.46 -12.43
CA GLU A 86 -29.99 20.49 -13.31
C GLU A 86 -31.41 20.16 -13.76
N THR A 87 -31.65 18.92 -14.21
CA THR A 87 -33.00 18.45 -14.58
C THR A 87 -33.98 18.46 -13.40
N ALA A 88 -33.53 18.03 -12.22
CA ALA A 88 -34.39 18.03 -11.03
C ALA A 88 -34.73 19.47 -10.59
N LYS A 89 -33.82 20.43 -10.80
CA LYS A 89 -34.06 21.85 -10.56
C LYS A 89 -35.13 22.41 -11.50
N GLU A 90 -35.01 22.15 -12.80
CA GLU A 90 -36.01 22.59 -13.79
C GLU A 90 -37.40 22.01 -13.47
N SER A 91 -37.46 20.74 -13.07
CA SER A 91 -38.71 20.09 -12.66
C SER A 91 -39.32 20.74 -11.42
N LEU A 92 -38.50 21.12 -10.44
CA LEU A 92 -38.93 21.89 -9.28
C LEU A 92 -39.49 23.26 -9.69
N ASP A 93 -38.80 23.99 -10.56
CA ASP A 93 -39.23 25.33 -11.01
C ASP A 93 -40.59 25.28 -11.74
N LEU A 94 -40.80 24.26 -12.58
CA LEU A 94 -42.09 24.00 -13.25
C LEU A 94 -43.20 23.65 -12.25
N THR A 95 -42.88 22.82 -11.26
CA THR A 95 -43.84 22.40 -10.23
C THR A 95 -44.21 23.55 -9.32
N GLN A 96 -43.24 24.39 -8.93
CA GLN A 96 -43.45 25.61 -8.15
C GLN A 96 -44.40 26.58 -8.88
N THR A 97 -44.18 26.77 -10.18
CA THR A 97 -45.06 27.60 -11.03
C THR A 97 -46.47 27.01 -11.09
N SER A 98 -46.59 25.71 -11.33
CA SER A 98 -47.87 25.01 -11.38
C SER A 98 -48.62 25.06 -10.05
N TYR A 99 -47.91 24.97 -8.92
CA TYR A 99 -48.49 25.06 -7.59
C TYR A 99 -49.05 26.45 -7.32
N THR A 100 -48.29 27.49 -7.70
CA THR A 100 -48.71 28.89 -7.57
C THR A 100 -49.96 29.17 -8.39
N ASN A 101 -50.12 28.49 -9.53
CA ASN A 101 -51.32 28.56 -10.38
C ASN A 101 -52.46 27.61 -9.92
N GLY A 102 -52.29 26.87 -8.82
CA GLY A 102 -53.28 25.92 -8.31
C GLY A 102 -53.45 24.63 -9.13
N ALA A 103 -52.57 24.35 -10.09
CA ALA A 103 -52.64 23.21 -10.98
C ALA A 103 -52.06 21.90 -10.38
N VAL A 104 -51.23 22.00 -9.33
CA VAL A 104 -50.69 20.87 -8.58
C VAL A 104 -50.86 21.08 -7.08
N THR A 105 -50.82 20.00 -6.32
CA THR A 105 -50.96 19.98 -4.86
C THR A 105 -49.66 20.34 -4.14
N ILE A 106 -49.75 20.74 -2.87
CA ILE A 106 -48.56 20.99 -2.03
C ILE A 106 -47.67 19.75 -1.89
N THR A 107 -48.26 18.55 -1.86
CA THR A 107 -47.51 17.30 -1.79
C THR A 107 -46.61 17.11 -3.01
N GLN A 108 -47.12 17.41 -4.22
CA GLN A 108 -46.33 17.35 -5.45
C GLN A 108 -45.16 18.36 -5.45
N LEU A 109 -45.38 19.55 -4.86
CA LEU A 109 -44.29 20.51 -4.68
C LEU A 109 -43.21 19.99 -3.72
N ILE A 110 -43.60 19.42 -2.59
CA ILE A 110 -42.67 18.83 -1.62
C ILE A 110 -41.88 17.67 -2.25
N ASP A 111 -42.53 16.84 -3.06
CA ASP A 111 -41.87 15.75 -3.78
C ASP A 111 -40.83 16.27 -4.77
N ALA A 112 -41.14 17.33 -5.52
CA ALA A 112 -40.19 17.98 -6.42
C ALA A 112 -38.99 18.60 -5.67
N GLN A 113 -39.24 19.26 -4.53
CA GLN A 113 -38.19 19.81 -3.67
C GLN A 113 -37.28 18.70 -3.13
N ARG A 114 -37.87 17.57 -2.69
CA ARG A 114 -37.13 16.40 -2.22
C ARG A 114 -36.27 15.79 -3.32
N ASN A 115 -36.81 15.65 -4.54
CA ASN A 115 -36.06 15.12 -5.68
C ASN A 115 -34.86 16.00 -6.05
N TYR A 116 -35.04 17.33 -6.01
CA TYR A 116 -33.94 18.26 -6.23
C TYR A 116 -32.85 18.13 -5.15
N LEU A 117 -33.25 18.12 -3.87
CA LEU A 117 -32.31 17.94 -2.75
C LEU A 117 -31.56 16.60 -2.82
N GLN A 118 -32.26 15.52 -3.20
CA GLN A 118 -31.64 14.21 -3.39
C GLN A 118 -30.60 14.23 -4.52
N SER A 119 -30.88 14.94 -5.61
CA SER A 119 -29.96 15.07 -6.74
C SER A 119 -28.72 15.91 -6.39
N GLN A 120 -28.88 16.98 -5.59
CA GLN A 120 -27.77 17.74 -5.03
C GLN A 120 -26.85 16.84 -4.17
N LEU A 121 -27.45 16.03 -3.29
CA LEU A 121 -26.71 15.09 -2.45
C LEU A 121 -25.95 14.07 -3.30
N SER A 122 -26.58 13.52 -4.34
CA SER A 122 -25.93 12.59 -5.28
C SER A 122 -24.73 13.21 -5.97
N LYS A 123 -24.82 14.47 -6.43
CA LYS A 123 -23.69 15.19 -7.03
C LYS A 123 -22.54 15.43 -6.04
N ALA A 124 -22.87 15.81 -4.80
CA ALA A 124 -21.85 15.96 -3.76
C ALA A 124 -21.13 14.63 -3.52
N ASN A 125 -21.88 13.53 -3.38
CA ASN A 125 -21.31 12.19 -3.23
C ASN A 125 -20.45 11.75 -4.42
N ALA A 126 -20.86 12.07 -5.66
CA ALA A 126 -20.06 11.77 -6.85
C ALA A 126 -18.68 12.44 -6.79
N THR A 127 -18.61 13.67 -6.28
CA THR A 127 -17.35 14.40 -6.09
C THR A 127 -16.46 13.71 -5.06
N TYR A 128 -17.01 13.27 -3.92
CA TYR A 128 -16.26 12.53 -2.92
C TYR A 128 -15.77 11.17 -3.43
N ASN A 129 -16.61 10.45 -4.18
CA ASN A 129 -16.23 9.16 -4.77
C ASN A 129 -15.07 9.31 -5.75
N TYR A 130 -15.03 10.38 -6.54
CA TYR A 130 -13.88 10.72 -7.39
C TYR A 130 -12.60 10.96 -6.59
N LEU A 131 -12.67 11.71 -5.49
CA LEU A 131 -11.51 11.96 -4.62
C LEU A 131 -10.99 10.66 -4.00
N ILE A 132 -11.88 9.79 -3.53
CA ILE A 132 -11.53 8.48 -2.98
C ILE A 132 -10.85 7.62 -4.06
N ALA A 133 -11.41 7.58 -5.28
CA ALA A 133 -10.83 6.83 -6.39
C ALA A 133 -9.44 7.37 -6.77
N SER A 134 -9.26 8.70 -6.74
CA SER A 134 -7.97 9.35 -7.01
C SER A 134 -6.92 8.98 -5.96
N ILE A 135 -7.26 9.06 -4.66
CA ILE A 135 -6.35 8.67 -3.57
C ILE A 135 -6.01 7.17 -3.63
N GLN A 136 -6.96 6.32 -4.04
CA GLN A 136 -6.71 4.89 -4.20
C GLN A 136 -5.71 4.61 -5.34
N LEU A 137 -5.83 5.32 -6.46
CA LEU A 137 -4.85 5.25 -7.56
C LEU A 137 -3.46 5.71 -7.08
N GLU A 138 -3.38 6.85 -6.41
CA GLU A 138 -2.14 7.37 -5.82
C GLU A 138 -1.46 6.39 -4.86
N ARG A 139 -2.26 5.70 -4.03
CA ARG A 139 -1.76 4.66 -3.13
C ARG A 139 -1.10 3.50 -3.89
N TYR A 140 -1.67 3.07 -5.02
CA TYR A 140 -1.06 2.01 -5.83
C TYR A 140 0.20 2.48 -6.57
N LEU A 141 0.25 3.77 -6.95
CA LEU A 141 1.45 4.38 -7.51
C LEU A 141 2.55 4.62 -6.46
N GLY A 142 2.18 4.64 -5.17
CA GLY A 142 3.08 4.89 -4.05
C GLY A 142 3.46 6.36 -3.87
N HIS A 143 2.75 7.28 -4.54
CA HIS A 143 2.96 8.73 -4.42
C HIS A 143 1.61 9.46 -4.45
N TYR A 144 1.41 10.37 -3.49
CA TYR A 144 0.17 11.11 -3.30
C TYR A 144 0.28 12.52 -3.89
N PHE A 145 -0.02 12.69 -5.17
CA PHE A 145 0.08 13.97 -5.86
C PHE A 145 -0.80 15.05 -5.22
N LEU A 146 -2.02 14.68 -4.81
CA LEU A 146 -3.00 15.59 -4.19
C LEU A 146 -2.56 16.13 -2.81
N LEU A 147 -1.62 15.46 -2.14
CA LEU A 147 -1.16 15.84 -0.80
C LEU A 147 0.23 16.50 -0.80
N LYS A 148 0.80 16.67 -1.99
CA LYS A 148 2.16 17.16 -2.21
C LYS A 148 2.15 18.52 -2.88
N THR A 149 3.21 19.28 -2.65
CA THR A 149 3.39 20.58 -3.32
C THR A 149 3.72 20.39 -4.80
N ASP A 150 3.42 21.40 -5.62
CA ASP A 150 3.71 21.36 -7.06
C ASP A 150 5.18 21.06 -7.33
N ALA A 151 6.09 21.69 -6.57
CA ALA A 151 7.54 21.45 -6.67
C ALA A 151 7.93 20.00 -6.32
N GLU A 152 7.31 19.39 -5.31
CA GLU A 152 7.57 17.97 -4.97
C GLU A 152 7.07 17.03 -6.06
N ASN A 153 5.93 17.35 -6.68
CA ASN A 153 5.34 16.58 -7.77
C ASN A 153 6.20 16.68 -9.04
N GLU A 154 6.65 17.87 -9.41
CA GLU A 154 7.57 18.07 -10.54
C GLU A 154 8.88 17.31 -10.35
N ALA A 155 9.49 17.41 -9.16
CA ALA A 155 10.71 16.70 -8.84
C ALA A 155 10.52 15.16 -8.91
N PHE A 156 9.35 14.65 -8.54
CA PHE A 156 9.02 13.23 -8.72
C PHE A 156 8.94 12.85 -10.20
N ILE A 157 8.22 13.63 -11.01
CA ILE A 157 8.07 13.39 -12.46
C ILE A 157 9.43 13.40 -13.17
N GLU A 158 10.32 14.34 -12.83
CA GLU A 158 11.67 14.39 -13.38
C GLU A 158 12.51 13.14 -13.03
N ARG A 159 12.50 12.74 -11.76
CA ARG A 159 13.18 11.51 -11.32
C ARG A 159 12.63 10.27 -12.01
N PHE A 160 11.30 10.20 -12.16
CA PHE A 160 10.62 9.10 -12.83
C PHE A 160 10.99 9.03 -14.32
N ASN A 161 10.95 10.15 -15.04
CA ASN A 161 11.34 10.23 -16.44
C ASN A 161 12.81 9.85 -16.64
N THR A 162 13.70 10.33 -15.77
CA THR A 162 15.12 9.97 -15.79
C THR A 162 15.33 8.47 -15.58
N PHE A 163 14.58 7.88 -14.65
CA PHE A 163 14.62 6.43 -14.41
C PHE A 163 14.17 5.63 -15.63
N LEU A 164 13.10 6.05 -16.33
CA LEU A 164 12.63 5.40 -17.55
C LEU A 164 13.66 5.49 -18.69
N LEU A 165 14.30 6.65 -18.85
CA LEU A 165 15.31 6.87 -19.89
C LEU A 165 16.58 6.04 -19.64
N ASN A 166 16.99 5.85 -18.38
CA ASN A 166 18.18 5.07 -18.02
C ASN A 166 17.94 3.55 -18.01
N ARG A 167 16.68 3.10 -18.11
CA ARG A 167 16.32 1.67 -18.10
C ARG A 167 16.26 1.05 -19.51
N ASN A 168 16.24 1.89 -20.55
CA ASN A 168 16.40 1.49 -21.96
C ASN A 168 17.87 1.58 -22.38
#